data_AF-A0A959PYK4-F1
#
_entry.id   AF-A0A959PYK4-F1
#
_cell.length_a   1.000
_cell.length_b   1.000
_cell.length_c   1.000
_cell.angle_alpha   90.00
_cell.angle_beta   90.00
_cell.angle_gamma   90.00
#
_symmetry.space_group_name_H-M   'P 1'
#
loop_
_entity.id
_entity.type
_entity.pdbx_description
1 polymer ?
#
loop_
_entity_poly.entity_id
_entity_poly.type
_entity_poly.pdbx_seq_one_letter_code
_entity_poly.pdbx_strand_id
1 'polypeptide(L)'
;VCPVCSPTRAEMLTGRYHPRGGVYSTSAGGERLDLDEVTIAEIFKKNGYRTAAFGKWHNGMQYPYHPNARGFEEFYGFCSGHWGNYFDPMLEHNGQIVKGNGFLTDDLTDHAINFISENREDPFFLYLPLNIPHSPMQVPDQFWSRFADKDLALRGSDSTREDVQHSKAALAMCENIDWNVGRLMENLEAFNLLENTIVIYFSDNGPNGHRWNGGMRGIKGSTDEGGVRSPLMIQWRGKIREGLKIGELSSAPDLLPTLVDLSGIEFVPEKALDGMSLRPLLLDEDGVWPDRLFFHHWGNRTSVRSQQFLMDHQGRLFDMQKDPGQHIDISADLPDVADKLMLEKEVWEGTVLAELPAKDLRPFPLGHPDFKFTQIPARDGLGHGNVVRSNRYPNCSYFTNWTSVDDSITWEVEVLEGGDFDVQLYYTCPETSVGSTFTLTFNGNSIEAAINEAHNPPEMGMENDRIPRQESYVKDFVPMHIGPIHLDKGNGKLVLKAKDLKGAQLMDVRLLMFERVSPT
;
A
#
# COMPACT_ATOMS: atom_id res chain seq x y z
N VAL A 1 5.64 -8.28 11.03
CA VAL A 1 4.81 -7.39 10.17
C VAL A 1 3.34 -7.70 10.42
N CYS A 2 2.41 -6.97 9.81
CA CYS A 2 0.99 -7.29 9.89
C CYS A 2 0.55 -8.32 8.84
N PRO A 3 -0.65 -8.93 8.98
CA PRO A 3 -1.19 -9.90 8.01
C PRO A 3 -1.49 -9.35 6.62
N VAL A 4 -1.58 -8.03 6.46
CA VAL A 4 -1.90 -7.37 5.19
C VAL A 4 -1.15 -6.03 5.05
N CYS A 5 -1.25 -5.44 3.86
CA CYS A 5 -0.36 -4.38 3.39
C CYS A 5 -0.47 -3.02 4.10
N SER A 6 -1.61 -2.33 4.06
CA SER A 6 -1.75 -0.97 4.63
C SER A 6 -1.39 -0.87 6.13
N PRO A 7 -1.73 -1.84 7.00
CA PRO A 7 -1.25 -1.90 8.38
C PRO A 7 0.27 -1.93 8.54
N THR A 8 0.98 -2.84 7.86
CA THR A 8 2.45 -2.91 7.99
C THR A 8 3.12 -1.62 7.54
N ARG A 9 2.58 -0.99 6.50
CA ARG A 9 3.09 0.27 5.96
C ARG A 9 2.89 1.41 6.95
N ALA A 10 1.70 1.52 7.53
CA ALA A 10 1.43 2.46 8.62
C ALA A 10 2.40 2.26 9.78
N GLU A 11 2.56 1.01 10.25
CA GLU A 11 3.44 0.68 11.37
C GLU A 11 4.91 1.01 11.12
N MET A 12 5.41 0.72 9.91
CA MET A 12 6.78 1.10 9.53
C MET A 12 6.94 2.62 9.49
N LEU A 13 5.95 3.33 8.94
CA LEU A 13 6.00 4.78 8.80
C LEU A 13 5.93 5.50 10.15
N THR A 14 5.26 4.96 11.17
CA THR A 14 4.99 5.70 12.42
C THR A 14 5.63 5.10 13.68
N GLY A 15 6.14 3.87 13.62
CA GLY A 15 6.63 3.17 14.80
C GLY A 15 5.54 2.79 15.80
N ARG A 16 4.27 2.82 15.39
CA ARG A 16 3.07 2.61 16.23
C ARG A 16 2.14 1.60 15.58
N TYR A 17 1.47 0.78 16.40
CA TYR A 17 0.51 -0.21 15.93
C TYR A 17 -0.57 0.42 15.06
N HIS A 18 -0.88 -0.20 13.93
CA HIS A 18 -1.78 0.37 12.93
C HIS A 18 -3.16 0.82 13.44
N PRO A 19 -3.81 0.19 14.45
CA PRO A 19 -5.09 0.65 14.97
C PRO A 19 -4.99 2.03 15.64
N ARG A 20 -3.83 2.34 16.25
CA ARG A 20 -3.59 3.65 16.88
C ARG A 20 -3.50 4.81 15.88
N GLY A 21 -3.13 4.50 14.64
CA GLY A 21 -3.06 5.45 13.54
C GLY A 21 -4.29 5.42 12.63
N GLY A 22 -5.42 4.85 13.08
CA GLY A 22 -6.69 4.88 12.35
C GLY A 22 -6.78 3.93 11.16
N VAL A 23 -5.79 3.05 10.95
CA VAL A 23 -5.76 2.12 9.80
C VAL A 23 -6.40 0.79 10.21
N TYR A 24 -7.51 0.42 9.55
CA TYR A 24 -8.27 -0.81 9.86
C TYR A 24 -8.73 -1.57 8.61
N SER A 25 -8.55 -1.02 7.41
CA SER A 25 -8.92 -1.60 6.12
C SER A 25 -7.82 -1.43 5.08
N THR A 26 -8.00 -2.03 3.91
CA THR A 26 -7.11 -1.92 2.74
C THR A 26 -7.72 -1.12 1.59
N SER A 27 -8.88 -0.50 1.80
CA SER A 27 -9.60 0.29 0.80
C SER A 27 -10.75 1.07 1.43
N ALA A 28 -11.38 1.93 0.62
CA ALA A 28 -12.57 2.70 0.96
C ALA A 28 -12.36 3.63 2.17
N GLY A 29 -11.15 4.17 2.30
CA GLY A 29 -10.79 5.17 3.29
C GLY A 29 -10.28 4.60 4.62
N GLY A 30 -10.47 3.31 4.90
CA GLY A 30 -9.95 2.69 6.12
C GLY A 30 -8.46 2.33 6.07
N GLU A 31 -7.80 2.56 4.93
CA GLU A 31 -6.34 2.52 4.79
C GLU A 31 -5.64 3.84 5.16
N ARG A 32 -6.40 4.93 5.34
CA ARG A 32 -5.86 6.26 5.62
C ARG A 32 -5.19 6.32 6.99
N LEU A 33 -3.95 6.77 7.00
CA LEU A 33 -3.20 7.04 8.22
C LEU A 33 -3.65 8.38 8.83
N ASP A 34 -4.00 8.39 10.11
CA ASP A 34 -4.42 9.59 10.83
C ASP A 34 -3.42 10.74 10.68
N LEU A 35 -3.95 11.96 10.60
CA LEU A 35 -3.17 13.16 10.26
C LEU A 35 -2.32 13.68 11.43
N ASP A 36 -2.61 13.24 12.65
CA ASP A 36 -1.86 13.54 13.86
C ASP A 36 -0.78 12.47 14.17
N GLU A 37 -0.54 11.54 13.24
CA GLU A 37 0.63 10.65 13.27
C GLU A 37 1.79 11.27 12.50
N VAL A 38 2.98 11.25 13.10
CA VAL A 38 4.21 11.76 12.47
C VAL A 38 4.92 10.60 11.78
N THR A 39 5.15 10.72 10.47
CA THR A 39 5.85 9.69 9.71
C THR A 39 7.37 9.84 9.81
N ILE A 40 8.08 8.73 9.60
CA ILE A 40 9.54 8.68 9.52
C ILE A 40 10.07 9.66 8.46
N ALA A 41 9.39 9.82 7.32
CA ALA A 41 9.81 10.75 6.29
C ALA A 41 9.71 12.21 6.77
N GLU A 42 8.69 12.58 7.54
CA GLU A 42 8.59 13.92 8.14
C GLU A 42 9.72 14.18 9.13
N ILE A 43 10.08 13.19 9.94
CA ILE A 43 11.21 13.27 10.88
C ILE A 43 12.52 13.50 10.12
N PHE A 44 12.79 12.68 9.10
CA PHE A 44 14.01 12.78 8.31
C PHE A 44 14.08 14.09 7.53
N LYS A 45 13.00 14.50 6.86
CA LYS A 45 12.91 15.79 6.16
C LYS A 45 13.19 16.97 7.08
N LYS A 46 12.59 16.99 8.27
CA LYS A 46 12.81 18.04 9.28
C LYS A 46 14.28 18.13 9.73
N ASN A 47 15.03 17.03 9.60
CA ASN A 47 16.46 16.95 9.95
C ASN A 47 17.39 17.03 8.73
N GLY A 48 16.92 17.62 7.62
CA GLY A 48 17.75 17.97 6.47
C GLY A 48 17.95 16.85 5.45
N TYR A 49 17.24 15.72 5.58
CA TYR A 49 17.29 14.68 4.57
C TYR A 49 16.40 15.01 3.38
N ARG A 50 16.87 14.66 2.18
CA ARG A 50 16.07 14.59 0.96
C ARG A 50 15.18 13.35 1.04
N THR A 51 13.89 13.46 0.76
CA THR A 51 12.94 12.34 0.93
C THR A 51 12.22 11.97 -0.36
N ALA A 52 12.25 10.68 -0.69
CA ALA A 52 11.54 10.14 -1.86
C ALA A 52 10.79 8.84 -1.56
N ALA A 53 9.64 8.66 -2.19
CA ALA A 53 8.88 7.43 -2.20
C ALA A 53 8.59 6.97 -3.63
N PHE A 54 8.95 5.73 -3.98
CA PHE A 54 8.72 5.18 -5.32
C PHE A 54 7.94 3.87 -5.27
N GLY A 55 6.69 3.90 -5.75
CA GLY A 55 5.85 2.71 -5.89
C GLY A 55 4.55 2.79 -5.09
N LYS A 56 4.23 1.70 -4.39
CA LYS A 56 2.96 1.55 -3.69
C LYS A 56 2.96 2.34 -2.38
N TRP A 57 2.09 3.34 -2.25
CA TRP A 57 1.91 4.06 -0.99
C TRP A 57 0.94 3.34 -0.03
N HIS A 58 -0.36 3.32 -0.37
CA HIS A 58 -1.41 2.59 0.33
C HIS A 58 -1.72 3.05 1.78
N ASN A 59 -1.47 4.32 2.11
CA ASN A 59 -1.90 4.94 3.38
C ASN A 59 -2.74 6.23 3.20
N GLY A 60 -3.47 6.30 2.09
CA GLY A 60 -4.35 7.40 1.69
C GLY A 60 -3.87 8.13 0.42
N MET A 61 -4.80 8.62 -0.40
CA MET A 61 -4.46 9.17 -1.74
C MET A 61 -4.54 10.69 -1.80
N GLN A 62 -5.60 11.29 -1.26
CA GLN A 62 -5.81 12.73 -1.36
C GLN A 62 -4.95 13.46 -0.32
N TYR A 63 -4.45 14.64 -0.65
CA TYR A 63 -3.80 15.51 0.33
C TYR A 63 -4.82 15.86 1.44
N PRO A 64 -4.49 15.77 2.75
CA PRO A 64 -3.16 15.63 3.34
C PRO A 64 -2.72 14.19 3.70
N TYR A 65 -3.30 13.15 3.10
CA TYR A 65 -2.84 11.76 3.25
C TYR A 65 -1.83 11.32 2.16
N HIS A 66 -1.73 12.09 1.07
CA HIS A 66 -0.79 11.85 -0.04
C HIS A 66 0.67 11.82 0.44
N PRO A 67 1.59 11.04 -0.17
CA PRO A 67 3.01 11.03 0.19
C PRO A 67 3.65 12.41 0.35
N ASN A 68 3.32 13.37 -0.54
CA ASN A 68 3.85 14.74 -0.45
C ASN A 68 3.35 15.56 0.76
N ALA A 69 2.28 15.12 1.42
CA ALA A 69 1.85 15.66 2.71
C ALA A 69 2.53 14.96 3.88
N ARG A 70 3.02 13.73 3.68
CA ARG A 70 3.58 12.85 4.72
C ARG A 70 5.10 12.75 4.62
N GLY A 71 5.73 13.91 4.43
CA GLY A 71 7.17 14.07 4.52
C GLY A 71 7.98 13.70 3.28
N PHE A 72 7.39 13.13 2.22
CA PHE A 72 8.13 12.83 0.97
C PHE A 72 8.13 14.03 0.02
N GLU A 73 9.30 14.55 -0.32
CA GLU A 73 9.39 15.63 -1.30
C GLU A 73 9.12 15.14 -2.73
N GLU A 74 9.54 13.92 -3.02
CA GLU A 74 9.42 13.29 -4.32
C GLU A 74 8.57 12.02 -4.22
N PHE A 75 7.55 11.89 -5.07
CA PHE A 75 6.72 10.71 -5.17
C PHE A 75 6.44 10.34 -6.63
N TYR A 76 6.77 9.10 -6.99
CA TYR A 76 6.39 8.48 -8.26
C TYR A 76 5.83 7.08 -8.02
N GLY A 77 4.57 6.85 -8.39
CA GLY A 77 3.94 5.56 -8.13
C GLY A 77 2.41 5.61 -8.10
N PHE A 78 1.82 4.93 -7.12
CA PHE A 78 0.37 4.85 -6.97
C PHE A 78 -0.07 4.70 -5.50
N CYS A 79 -1.19 5.34 -5.15
CA CYS A 79 -1.74 5.29 -3.79
C CYS A 79 -2.73 4.12 -3.53
N SER A 80 -2.89 3.18 -4.46
CA SER A 80 -3.79 2.01 -4.31
C SER A 80 -3.16 0.81 -3.63
N GLY A 81 -3.99 -0.05 -3.04
CA GLY A 81 -3.55 -1.30 -2.44
C GLY A 81 -3.09 -2.36 -3.45
N HIS A 82 -3.46 -2.17 -4.70
CA HIS A 82 -3.20 -3.07 -5.82
C HIS A 82 -3.24 -2.26 -7.11
N TRP A 83 -2.46 -2.70 -8.11
CA TRP A 83 -2.45 -2.11 -9.45
C TRP A 83 -2.73 -3.19 -10.49
N GLY A 84 -3.63 -2.89 -11.42
CA GLY A 84 -4.21 -3.88 -12.32
C GLY A 84 -3.38 -4.14 -13.57
N ASN A 85 -2.27 -3.44 -13.79
CA ASN A 85 -1.36 -3.74 -14.89
C ASN A 85 0.04 -3.25 -14.55
N TYR A 86 1.07 -4.02 -14.89
CA TYR A 86 2.46 -3.72 -14.54
C TYR A 86 3.30 -3.31 -15.75
N PHE A 87 2.71 -3.20 -16.94
CA PHE A 87 3.40 -2.78 -18.16
C PHE A 87 2.85 -1.44 -18.66
N ASP A 88 3.70 -0.41 -18.69
CA ASP A 88 3.35 0.98 -18.99
C ASP A 88 2.10 1.50 -18.22
N PRO A 89 2.02 1.26 -16.90
CA PRO A 89 0.82 1.59 -16.12
C PRO A 89 0.55 3.10 -16.07
N MET A 90 -0.72 3.50 -15.94
CA MET A 90 -1.03 4.82 -15.38
C MET A 90 -0.44 4.93 -13.97
N LEU A 91 0.20 6.04 -13.63
CA LEU A 91 0.81 6.33 -12.33
C LEU A 91 0.59 7.80 -11.98
N GLU A 92 1.15 8.26 -10.86
CA GLU A 92 1.29 9.67 -10.57
C GLU A 92 2.74 10.07 -10.25
N HIS A 93 3.09 11.30 -10.61
CA HIS A 93 4.32 11.98 -10.22
C HIS A 93 3.95 13.27 -9.49
N ASN A 94 4.17 13.33 -8.18
CA ASN A 94 3.80 14.45 -7.31
C ASN A 94 2.36 14.96 -7.55
N GLY A 95 1.40 14.03 -7.66
CA GLY A 95 -0.03 14.29 -7.85
C GLY A 95 -0.48 14.43 -9.31
N GLN A 96 0.44 14.63 -10.26
CA GLN A 96 0.10 14.66 -11.69
C GLN A 96 0.00 13.23 -12.24
N ILE A 97 -1.07 12.91 -12.97
CA ILE A 97 -1.17 11.61 -13.66
C ILE A 97 -0.13 11.53 -14.78
N VAL A 98 0.63 10.44 -14.79
CA VAL A 98 1.64 10.12 -15.79
C VAL A 98 1.46 8.68 -16.27
N LYS A 99 2.18 8.32 -17.33
CA LYS A 99 2.28 6.95 -17.82
C LYS A 99 3.66 6.41 -17.50
N GLY A 100 3.71 5.28 -16.81
CA GLY A 100 4.93 4.56 -16.50
C GLY A 100 5.58 3.98 -17.75
N ASN A 101 6.82 3.56 -17.59
CA ASN A 101 7.67 3.15 -18.71
C ASN A 101 8.18 1.71 -18.53
N GLY A 102 7.67 0.79 -19.34
CA GLY A 102 8.02 -0.62 -19.29
C GLY A 102 7.43 -1.32 -18.06
N PHE A 103 8.20 -2.23 -17.48
CA PHE A 103 7.76 -3.01 -16.33
C PHE A 103 7.89 -2.20 -15.04
N LEU A 104 6.80 -2.11 -14.27
CA LEU A 104 6.67 -1.19 -13.14
C LEU A 104 7.80 -1.29 -12.13
N THR A 105 8.22 -2.50 -11.73
CA THR A 105 9.32 -2.66 -10.77
C THR A 105 10.64 -2.07 -11.27
N ASP A 106 10.91 -2.24 -12.57
CA ASP A 106 12.13 -1.75 -13.19
C ASP A 106 12.11 -0.22 -13.23
N ASP A 107 10.98 0.36 -13.66
CA ASP A 107 10.74 1.80 -13.72
C ASP A 107 10.87 2.47 -12.33
N LEU A 108 10.26 1.89 -11.29
CA LEU A 108 10.40 2.38 -9.91
C LEU A 108 11.86 2.35 -9.43
N THR A 109 12.62 1.33 -9.84
CA THR A 109 14.04 1.20 -9.49
C THR A 109 14.90 2.21 -10.23
N ASP A 110 14.55 2.56 -11.47
CA ASP A 110 15.22 3.61 -12.24
C ASP A 110 15.05 4.97 -11.56
N HIS A 111 13.82 5.30 -11.11
CA HIS A 111 13.56 6.50 -10.31
C HIS A 111 14.35 6.52 -9.00
N ALA A 112 14.44 5.39 -8.30
CA ALA A 112 15.26 5.25 -7.09
C ALA A 112 16.75 5.54 -7.33
N ILE A 113 17.32 4.94 -8.38
CA ILE A 113 18.74 5.13 -8.74
C ILE A 113 19.00 6.58 -9.15
N ASN A 114 18.10 7.19 -9.93
CA ASN A 114 18.21 8.59 -10.33
C ASN A 114 18.18 9.53 -9.12
N PHE A 115 17.24 9.32 -8.20
CA PHE A 115 17.16 10.10 -6.96
C PHE A 115 18.45 9.99 -6.13
N ILE A 116 19.01 8.79 -5.96
CA ILE A 116 20.28 8.61 -5.25
C ILE A 116 21.41 9.36 -5.98
N SER A 117 21.48 9.25 -7.30
CA SER A 117 22.50 9.92 -8.13
C SER A 117 22.47 11.45 -8.01
N GLU A 118 21.27 12.03 -7.94
CA GLU A 118 21.06 13.48 -7.81
C GLU A 118 21.38 14.00 -6.40
N ASN A 119 21.27 13.15 -5.37
CA ASN A 119 21.43 13.54 -3.97
C ASN A 119 22.66 12.89 -3.32
N ARG A 120 23.72 12.59 -4.10
CA ARG A 120 24.94 11.91 -3.60
C ARG A 120 25.69 12.67 -2.50
N GLU A 121 25.59 13.99 -2.51
CA GLU A 121 26.27 14.88 -1.54
C GLU A 121 25.38 15.25 -0.34
N ASP A 122 24.10 14.89 -0.39
CA ASP A 122 23.10 15.19 0.64
C ASP A 122 22.64 13.90 1.34
N PRO A 123 22.29 13.93 2.63
CA PRO A 123 21.65 12.78 3.27
C PRO A 123 20.27 12.56 2.66
N PHE A 124 19.92 11.29 2.38
CA PHE A 124 18.64 10.95 1.77
C PHE A 124 17.91 9.82 2.52
N PHE A 125 16.58 9.88 2.51
CA PHE A 125 15.69 8.80 2.94
C PHE A 125 14.83 8.38 1.77
N LEU A 126 15.05 7.16 1.30
CA LEU A 126 14.37 6.57 0.16
C LEU A 126 13.47 5.43 0.61
N TYR A 127 12.17 5.54 0.33
CA TYR A 127 11.20 4.48 0.51
C TYR A 127 10.85 3.86 -0.86
N LEU A 128 11.23 2.60 -1.09
CA LEU A 128 11.00 1.89 -2.37
C LEU A 128 10.01 0.71 -2.19
N PRO A 129 8.71 0.98 -1.97
CA PRO A 129 7.70 -0.06 -1.83
C PRO A 129 7.29 -0.68 -3.17
N LEU A 130 8.04 -1.70 -3.60
CA LEU A 130 7.70 -2.49 -4.78
C LEU A 130 6.33 -3.17 -4.61
N ASN A 131 5.59 -3.29 -5.72
CA ASN A 131 4.24 -3.88 -5.74
C ASN A 131 4.26 -5.40 -5.86
N ILE A 132 5.27 -5.98 -6.51
CA ILE A 132 5.41 -7.42 -6.71
C ILE A 132 6.01 -8.10 -5.45
N PRO A 133 5.73 -9.39 -5.17
CA PRO A 133 5.02 -10.37 -6.00
C PRO A 133 3.50 -10.41 -5.74
N HIS A 134 2.86 -9.26 -5.51
CA HIS A 134 1.40 -9.18 -5.51
C HIS A 134 0.84 -9.45 -6.93
N SER A 135 -0.36 -10.02 -7.00
CA SER A 135 -1.13 -10.17 -8.24
C SER A 135 -1.51 -8.80 -8.85
N PRO A 136 -1.78 -8.69 -10.17
CA PRO A 136 -1.86 -9.79 -11.15
C PRO A 136 -0.50 -10.45 -11.39
N MET A 137 -0.50 -11.69 -11.86
CA MET A 137 0.72 -12.46 -12.03
C MET A 137 1.44 -12.11 -13.35
N GLN A 138 1.90 -10.86 -13.46
CA GLN A 138 2.59 -10.30 -14.61
C GLN A 138 4.08 -10.06 -14.35
N VAL A 139 4.95 -10.60 -15.20
CA VAL A 139 6.41 -10.46 -15.09
C VAL A 139 7.05 -10.61 -16.47
N PRO A 140 8.14 -9.92 -16.85
CA PRO A 140 8.75 -10.06 -18.18
C PRO A 140 9.19 -11.49 -18.54
N ASP A 141 9.19 -11.81 -19.85
CA ASP A 141 9.49 -13.16 -20.37
C ASP A 141 10.86 -13.69 -19.95
N GLN A 142 11.86 -12.81 -19.86
CA GLN A 142 13.22 -13.18 -19.45
C GLN A 142 13.27 -13.81 -18.04
N PHE A 143 12.36 -13.40 -17.15
CA PHE A 143 12.24 -13.99 -15.83
C PHE A 143 11.30 -15.20 -15.85
N TRP A 144 10.14 -15.07 -16.53
CA TRP A 144 9.15 -16.15 -16.60
C TRP A 144 9.70 -17.45 -17.19
N SER A 145 10.47 -17.37 -18.27
CA SER A 145 11.06 -18.52 -18.97
C SER A 145 11.95 -19.39 -18.07
N ARG A 146 12.51 -18.83 -16.99
CA ARG A 146 13.34 -19.56 -16.01
C ARG A 146 12.52 -20.40 -15.02
N PHE A 147 11.22 -20.14 -14.91
CA PHE A 147 10.32 -20.77 -13.93
C PHE A 147 9.14 -21.52 -14.54
N ALA A 148 8.72 -21.20 -15.78
CA ALA A 148 7.56 -21.80 -16.45
C ALA A 148 7.55 -23.33 -16.36
N ASP A 149 8.67 -23.96 -16.71
CA ASP A 149 8.83 -25.43 -16.72
C ASP A 149 9.60 -25.96 -15.50
N LYS A 150 9.96 -25.10 -14.56
CA LYS A 150 10.76 -25.48 -13.38
C LYS A 150 9.93 -26.36 -12.45
N ASP A 151 10.50 -27.47 -11.98
CA ASP A 151 9.90 -28.22 -10.88
C ASP A 151 10.23 -27.53 -9.55
N LEU A 152 9.22 -27.34 -8.70
CA LEU A 152 9.38 -26.62 -7.44
C LEU A 152 9.70 -27.61 -6.32
N ALA A 153 10.95 -27.59 -5.85
CA ALA A 153 11.40 -28.44 -4.75
C ALA A 153 10.73 -28.11 -3.40
N LEU A 154 10.40 -26.83 -3.18
CA LEU A 154 9.73 -26.34 -1.99
C LEU A 154 8.28 -26.03 -2.32
N ARG A 155 7.35 -26.63 -1.58
CA ARG A 155 5.90 -26.59 -1.79
C ARG A 155 5.22 -26.05 -0.56
N GLY A 156 4.11 -25.32 -0.71
CA GLY A 156 3.33 -24.80 0.41
C GLY A 156 3.01 -25.84 1.49
N SER A 157 2.88 -25.38 2.74
CA SER A 157 2.56 -26.24 3.89
C SER A 157 1.24 -26.99 3.72
N ASP A 158 0.30 -26.41 2.95
CA ASP A 158 -0.91 -27.07 2.46
C ASP A 158 -0.82 -27.23 0.94
N SER A 159 -0.11 -28.28 0.50
CA SER A 159 0.12 -28.56 -0.93
C SER A 159 -1.17 -28.86 -1.71
N THR A 160 -2.28 -29.16 -1.01
CA THR A 160 -3.58 -29.42 -1.67
C THR A 160 -4.25 -28.13 -2.14
N ARG A 161 -3.87 -26.99 -1.57
CA ARG A 161 -4.41 -25.65 -1.89
C ARG A 161 -3.43 -24.78 -2.65
N GLU A 162 -2.22 -25.28 -2.88
CA GLU A 162 -1.19 -24.57 -3.63
C GLU A 162 -1.49 -24.59 -5.13
N ASP A 163 -1.61 -23.41 -5.72
CA ASP A 163 -1.50 -23.23 -7.17
C ASP A 163 -0.01 -23.16 -7.53
N VAL A 164 0.49 -24.21 -8.19
CA VAL A 164 1.89 -24.32 -8.60
C VAL A 164 2.25 -23.27 -9.64
N GLN A 165 1.35 -22.94 -10.57
CA GLN A 165 1.62 -21.94 -11.61
C GLN A 165 1.66 -20.54 -11.01
N HIS A 166 0.74 -20.23 -10.10
CA HIS A 166 0.81 -19.01 -9.29
C HIS A 166 2.14 -18.91 -8.54
N SER A 167 2.60 -20.02 -7.93
CA SER A 167 3.87 -20.07 -7.20
C SER A 167 5.07 -19.82 -8.11
N LYS A 168 5.10 -20.42 -9.31
CA LYS A 168 6.12 -20.17 -10.34
C LYS A 168 6.14 -18.71 -10.79
N ALA A 169 4.97 -18.12 -11.05
CA ALA A 169 4.88 -16.73 -11.49
C ALA A 169 5.37 -15.77 -10.41
N ALA A 170 4.99 -16.02 -9.15
CA ALA A 170 5.45 -15.24 -8.02
C ALA A 170 6.96 -15.39 -7.77
N LEU A 171 7.55 -16.57 -8.02
CA LEU A 171 9.01 -16.76 -7.96
C LEU A 171 9.74 -16.04 -9.10
N ALA A 172 9.18 -16.03 -10.31
CA ALA A 172 9.73 -15.23 -11.42
C ALA A 172 9.70 -13.73 -11.10
N MET A 173 8.66 -13.24 -10.42
CA MET A 173 8.65 -11.87 -9.89
C MET A 173 9.73 -11.65 -8.83
N CYS A 174 9.93 -12.59 -7.90
CA CYS A 174 11.00 -12.49 -6.92
C CYS A 174 12.40 -12.42 -7.58
N GLU A 175 12.62 -13.12 -8.70
CA GLU A 175 13.85 -13.00 -9.48
C GLU A 175 14.04 -11.57 -10.06
N ASN A 176 12.96 -10.94 -10.52
CA ASN A 176 13.01 -9.54 -10.95
C ASN A 176 13.24 -8.57 -9.77
N ILE A 177 12.68 -8.84 -8.60
CA ILE A 177 12.97 -8.07 -7.37
C ILE A 177 14.47 -8.16 -7.05
N ASP A 178 15.01 -9.39 -7.01
CA ASP A 178 16.43 -9.63 -6.72
C ASP A 178 17.34 -8.91 -7.71
N TRP A 179 17.01 -8.99 -9.01
CA TRP A 179 17.73 -8.25 -10.05
C TRP A 179 17.72 -6.73 -9.83
N ASN A 180 16.57 -6.15 -9.50
CA ASN A 180 16.46 -4.71 -9.22
C ASN A 180 17.15 -4.29 -7.91
N VAL A 181 17.12 -5.12 -6.88
CA VAL A 181 17.93 -4.91 -5.67
C VAL A 181 19.41 -4.92 -6.03
N GLY A 182 19.86 -5.86 -6.87
CA GLY A 182 21.21 -5.89 -7.41
C GLY A 182 21.61 -4.58 -8.09
N ARG A 183 20.77 -4.06 -8.99
CA ARG A 183 20.98 -2.77 -9.67
C ARG A 183 21.12 -1.61 -8.68
N LEU A 184 20.28 -1.57 -7.66
CA LEU A 184 20.33 -0.53 -6.62
C LEU A 184 21.65 -0.61 -5.84
N MET A 185 22.05 -1.82 -5.42
CA MET A 185 23.29 -2.05 -4.67
C MET A 185 24.54 -1.72 -5.50
N GLU A 186 24.56 -2.11 -6.78
CA GLU A 186 25.65 -1.79 -7.71
C GLU A 186 25.82 -0.27 -7.89
N ASN A 187 24.71 0.49 -7.97
CA ASN A 187 24.77 1.95 -8.07
C ASN A 187 25.21 2.60 -6.77
N LEU A 188 24.76 2.12 -5.61
CA LEU A 188 25.29 2.58 -4.31
C LEU A 188 26.80 2.35 -4.21
N GLU A 189 27.32 1.23 -4.72
CA GLU A 189 28.76 0.97 -4.76
C GLU A 189 29.47 1.92 -5.73
N ALA A 190 28.96 2.07 -6.96
CA ALA A 190 29.52 2.94 -7.99
C ALA A 190 29.57 4.42 -7.55
N PHE A 191 28.60 4.84 -6.73
CA PHE A 191 28.56 6.19 -6.14
C PHE A 191 29.37 6.33 -4.85
N ASN A 192 30.04 5.26 -4.39
CA ASN A 192 30.79 5.20 -3.13
C ASN A 192 29.93 5.49 -1.87
N LEU A 193 28.65 5.10 -1.89
CA LEU A 193 27.68 5.37 -0.82
C LEU A 193 27.45 4.18 0.13
N LEU A 194 27.88 2.96 -0.23
CA LEU A 194 27.60 1.74 0.57
C LEU A 194 28.09 1.80 2.02
N GLU A 195 29.22 2.45 2.28
CA GLU A 195 29.78 2.58 3.63
C GLU A 195 28.93 3.48 4.54
N ASN A 196 28.16 4.40 3.97
CA ASN A 196 27.37 5.40 4.69
C ASN A 196 25.86 5.33 4.37
N THR A 197 25.38 4.19 3.89
CA THR A 197 23.96 3.95 3.62
C THR A 197 23.48 2.76 4.43
N ILE A 198 22.33 2.93 5.09
CA ILE A 198 21.60 1.83 5.73
C ILE A 198 20.57 1.32 4.71
N VAL A 199 20.73 0.07 4.25
CA VAL A 199 19.80 -0.59 3.34
C VAL A 199 18.96 -1.59 4.14
N ILE A 200 17.64 -1.47 4.05
CA ILE A 200 16.69 -2.37 4.72
C ILE A 200 15.82 -3.04 3.67
N TYR A 201 15.72 -4.36 3.73
CA TYR A 201 14.84 -5.16 2.89
C TYR A 201 13.91 -6.01 3.76
N PHE A 202 12.60 -5.89 3.55
CA PHE A 202 11.61 -6.77 4.16
C PHE A 202 10.31 -6.85 3.33
N SER A 203 9.48 -7.85 3.60
CA SER A 203 8.15 -8.03 2.97
C SER A 203 7.04 -7.44 3.84
N ASP A 204 6.00 -6.85 3.24
CA ASP A 204 4.93 -6.20 3.99
C ASP A 204 3.93 -7.17 4.64
N ASN A 205 3.90 -8.44 4.25
CA ASN A 205 3.11 -9.52 4.87
C ASN A 205 3.58 -10.89 4.36
N GLY A 206 2.99 -11.95 4.90
CA GLY A 206 3.07 -13.30 4.36
C GLY A 206 2.54 -13.41 2.92
N PRO A 207 2.72 -14.57 2.26
CA PRO A 207 2.47 -14.68 0.82
C PRO A 207 0.99 -14.55 0.47
N ASN A 208 0.69 -13.89 -0.64
CA ASN A 208 -0.54 -14.16 -1.39
C ASN A 208 -0.46 -15.59 -1.96
N GLY A 209 -1.45 -16.43 -1.66
CA GLY A 209 -1.52 -17.84 -2.04
C GLY A 209 -0.78 -18.81 -1.11
N HIS A 210 -1.10 -20.11 -1.20
CA HIS A 210 -0.52 -21.21 -0.39
C HIS A 210 0.84 -21.68 -0.92
N ARG A 211 1.72 -20.76 -1.28
CA ARG A 211 3.10 -21.07 -1.70
C ARG A 211 4.00 -21.27 -0.49
N TRP A 212 5.20 -21.82 -0.72
CA TRP A 212 6.17 -22.03 0.36
C TRP A 212 6.49 -20.74 1.11
N ASN A 213 6.39 -20.83 2.44
CA ASN A 213 6.66 -19.74 3.38
C ASN A 213 7.56 -20.23 4.54
N GLY A 214 8.40 -21.24 4.32
CA GLY A 214 9.22 -21.84 5.38
C GLY A 214 8.49 -22.89 6.24
N GLY A 215 7.38 -23.44 5.75
CA GLY A 215 6.58 -24.45 6.46
C GLY A 215 5.69 -23.89 7.56
N MET A 216 5.50 -22.56 7.58
CA MET A 216 4.72 -21.87 8.61
C MET A 216 3.23 -21.92 8.31
N ARG A 217 2.39 -21.92 9.35
CA ARG A 217 0.94 -21.92 9.20
C ARG A 217 0.43 -20.56 8.74
N GLY A 218 -0.53 -20.57 7.82
CA GLY A 218 -1.21 -19.35 7.37
C GLY A 218 -0.49 -18.63 6.23
N ILE A 219 -1.21 -17.69 5.64
CA ILE A 219 -0.81 -16.88 4.50
C ILE A 219 -1.25 -15.43 4.74
N LYS A 220 -1.09 -14.53 3.76
CA LYS A 220 -1.67 -13.18 3.78
C LYS A 220 -3.11 -13.19 4.32
N GLY A 221 -3.38 -12.30 5.27
CA GLY A 221 -4.66 -12.19 5.97
C GLY A 221 -4.83 -13.11 7.17
N SER A 222 -3.86 -13.97 7.50
CA SER A 222 -3.83 -14.71 8.77
C SER A 222 -2.95 -14.04 9.82
N THR A 223 -3.35 -14.11 11.09
CA THR A 223 -2.53 -13.72 12.25
C THR A 223 -1.63 -14.86 12.75
N ASP A 224 -1.58 -15.98 12.02
CA ASP A 224 -0.60 -17.05 12.23
C ASP A 224 0.78 -16.64 11.69
N GLU A 225 1.84 -17.36 12.10
CA GLU A 225 3.24 -17.04 11.83
C GLU A 225 3.51 -16.85 10.33
N GLY A 226 2.92 -17.67 9.46
CA GLY A 226 3.07 -17.59 8.01
C GLY A 226 2.42 -16.35 7.36
N GLY A 227 1.54 -15.65 8.08
CA GLY A 227 0.94 -14.38 7.65
C GLY A 227 1.70 -13.14 8.15
N VAL A 228 2.45 -13.25 9.25
CA VAL A 228 3.02 -12.10 9.99
C VAL A 228 4.54 -12.10 10.11
N ARG A 229 5.19 -13.24 9.89
CA ARG A 229 6.65 -13.35 9.82
C ARG A 229 7.11 -13.14 8.39
N SER A 230 8.16 -12.34 8.22
CA SER A 230 8.72 -12.00 6.93
C SER A 230 10.24 -11.89 7.01
N PRO A 231 10.96 -12.02 5.88
CA PRO A 231 12.39 -11.72 5.84
C PRO A 231 12.63 -10.27 6.28
N LEU A 232 13.70 -10.05 7.05
CA LEU A 232 14.25 -8.73 7.36
C LEU A 232 15.77 -8.81 7.22
N MET A 233 16.32 -7.98 6.35
CA MET A 233 17.76 -7.83 6.15
C MET A 233 18.11 -6.36 6.31
N ILE A 234 19.16 -6.07 7.10
CA ILE A 234 19.67 -4.72 7.33
C ILE A 234 21.16 -4.74 7.04
N GLN A 235 21.61 -3.82 6.19
CA GLN A 235 23.01 -3.68 5.82
C GLN A 235 23.46 -2.24 6.03
N TRP A 236 24.60 -2.07 6.70
CA TRP A 236 25.32 -0.79 6.79
C TRP A 236 26.81 -1.11 6.84
N ARG A 237 27.49 -1.05 5.68
CA ARG A 237 28.81 -1.69 5.48
C ARG A 237 29.86 -1.12 6.43
N GLY A 238 29.78 0.18 6.73
CA GLY A 238 30.72 0.86 7.61
C GLY A 238 30.52 0.61 9.10
N LYS A 239 29.43 -0.06 9.52
CA LYS A 239 29.05 -0.18 10.95
C LYS A 239 28.56 -1.56 11.38
N ILE A 240 27.68 -2.20 10.61
CA ILE A 240 27.09 -3.50 10.97
C ILE A 240 28.03 -4.61 10.51
N ARG A 241 28.37 -5.51 11.44
CA ARG A 241 29.22 -6.67 11.15
C ARG A 241 28.58 -7.60 10.12
N GLU A 242 29.35 -7.96 9.08
CA GLU A 242 28.93 -8.91 8.06
C GLU A 242 28.56 -10.28 8.67
N GLY A 243 27.49 -10.89 8.16
CA GLY A 243 27.05 -12.23 8.58
C GLY A 243 26.40 -12.30 9.96
N LEU A 244 26.15 -11.16 10.61
CA LEU A 244 25.41 -11.09 11.87
C LEU A 244 24.02 -11.72 11.72
N LYS A 245 23.65 -12.58 12.67
CA LYS A 245 22.33 -13.20 12.76
C LYS A 245 21.72 -12.87 14.11
N ILE A 246 20.54 -12.27 14.08
CA ILE A 246 19.76 -11.89 15.26
C ILE A 246 18.61 -12.88 15.39
N GLY A 247 18.49 -13.52 16.56
CA GLY A 247 17.43 -14.51 16.85
C GLY A 247 16.23 -13.90 17.57
N GLU A 248 16.43 -12.74 18.15
CA GLU A 248 15.46 -11.93 18.87
C GLU A 248 14.37 -11.42 17.91
N LEU A 249 13.13 -11.41 18.40
CA LEU A 249 12.01 -10.91 17.62
C LEU A 249 12.09 -9.39 17.42
N SER A 250 11.75 -8.96 16.20
CA SER A 250 11.57 -7.57 15.79
C SER A 250 10.27 -7.39 15.00
N SER A 251 9.84 -6.15 14.86
CA SER A 251 8.61 -5.77 14.16
C SER A 251 8.83 -4.52 13.29
N ALA A 252 7.93 -4.27 12.35
CA ALA A 252 7.99 -3.08 11.51
C ALA A 252 7.99 -1.76 12.32
N PRO A 253 7.22 -1.63 13.43
CA PRO A 253 7.31 -0.50 14.33
C PRO A 253 8.72 -0.17 14.85
N ASP A 254 9.62 -1.16 14.95
CA ASP A 254 10.98 -0.92 15.43
C ASP A 254 11.84 -0.11 14.45
N LEU A 255 11.48 -0.07 13.17
CA LEU A 255 12.31 0.54 12.13
C LEU A 255 12.42 2.06 12.30
N LEU A 256 11.35 2.76 12.70
CA LEU A 256 11.38 4.19 12.95
C LEU A 256 12.38 4.55 14.07
N PRO A 257 12.23 4.07 15.33
CA PRO A 257 13.16 4.41 16.39
C PRO A 257 14.59 3.91 16.09
N THR A 258 14.75 2.79 15.39
CA THR A 258 16.07 2.31 14.96
C THR A 258 16.76 3.28 14.00
N LEU A 259 16.06 3.72 12.95
CA LEU A 259 16.65 4.59 11.94
C LEU A 259 16.96 5.99 12.48
N VAL A 260 16.10 6.52 13.35
CA VAL A 260 16.35 7.77 14.08
C VAL A 260 17.62 7.67 14.93
N ASP A 261 17.73 6.60 15.74
CA ASP A 261 18.87 6.35 16.64
C ASP A 261 20.18 6.15 15.85
N LEU A 262 20.17 5.30 14.82
CA LEU A 262 21.34 5.05 13.97
C LEU A 262 21.79 6.28 13.18
N SER A 263 20.88 7.19 12.85
CA SER A 263 21.19 8.44 12.14
C SER A 263 21.60 9.58 13.08
N GLY A 264 21.57 9.37 14.40
CA GLY A 264 21.87 10.41 15.39
C GLY A 264 20.86 11.55 15.41
N ILE A 265 19.63 11.31 14.94
CA ILE A 265 18.57 12.32 14.92
C ILE A 265 17.98 12.42 16.34
N GLU A 266 17.94 13.63 16.89
CA GLU A 266 17.19 13.90 18.11
C GLU A 266 15.68 13.93 17.80
N PHE A 267 14.96 12.93 18.28
CA PHE A 267 13.52 12.81 18.11
C PHE A 267 12.87 12.45 19.43
N VAL A 268 11.98 13.31 19.90
CA VAL A 268 11.10 13.04 21.04
C VAL A 268 9.69 12.86 20.47
N PRO A 269 9.13 11.63 20.49
CA PRO A 269 7.83 11.39 19.91
C PRO A 269 6.73 12.04 20.76
N GLU A 270 5.78 12.72 20.11
CA GLU A 270 4.62 13.32 20.80
C GLU A 270 3.65 12.24 21.33
N LYS A 271 3.53 11.14 20.57
CA LYS A 271 2.78 9.94 20.94
C LYS A 271 3.75 8.79 21.21
N ALA A 272 3.55 8.03 22.28
CA ALA A 272 4.44 6.92 22.62
C ALA A 272 4.62 5.94 21.45
N LEU A 273 5.85 5.54 21.14
CA LEU A 273 6.11 4.51 20.13
C LEU A 273 5.81 3.12 20.71
N ASP A 274 5.30 2.22 19.88
CA ASP A 274 5.20 0.79 20.22
C ASP A 274 6.51 0.05 19.85
N GLY A 275 7.27 0.59 18.88
CA GLY A 275 8.57 0.08 18.47
C GLY A 275 9.72 0.45 19.41
N MET A 276 10.81 -0.32 19.32
CA MET A 276 12.06 -0.09 20.05
C MET A 276 13.24 -0.07 19.08
N SER A 277 14.25 0.77 19.35
CA SER A 277 15.47 0.78 18.53
C SER A 277 16.19 -0.57 18.59
N LEU A 278 16.42 -1.18 17.43
CA LEU A 278 17.20 -2.42 17.26
C LEU A 278 18.71 -2.18 17.38
N ARG A 279 19.16 -0.93 17.61
CA ARG A 279 20.57 -0.58 17.71
C ARG A 279 21.37 -1.52 18.64
N PRO A 280 20.89 -1.91 19.84
CA PRO A 280 21.63 -2.84 20.69
C PRO A 280 21.88 -4.21 20.05
N LEU A 281 20.94 -4.70 19.23
CA LEU A 281 21.10 -5.98 18.52
C LEU A 281 22.01 -5.87 17.30
N LEU A 282 22.10 -4.66 16.71
CA LEU A 282 22.83 -4.43 15.45
C LEU A 282 24.31 -4.06 15.68
N LEU A 283 24.61 -3.29 16.72
CA LEU A 283 25.92 -2.67 16.92
C LEU A 283 26.64 -3.08 18.21
N ASP A 284 25.93 -3.59 19.21
CA ASP A 284 26.52 -3.87 20.53
C ASP A 284 26.74 -5.38 20.70
N GLU A 285 27.97 -5.80 21.01
CA GLU A 285 28.29 -7.24 21.15
C GLU A 285 27.53 -7.91 22.30
N ASP A 286 27.26 -7.16 23.38
CA ASP A 286 26.52 -7.60 24.58
C ASP A 286 25.28 -6.72 24.82
N GLY A 287 24.63 -6.27 23.75
CA GLY A 287 23.44 -5.42 23.83
C GLY A 287 22.31 -6.07 24.64
N VAL A 288 21.78 -5.35 25.64
CA VAL A 288 20.65 -5.84 26.44
C VAL A 288 19.36 -5.67 25.63
N TRP A 289 18.68 -6.77 25.35
CA TRP A 289 17.38 -6.78 24.68
C TRP A 289 16.28 -7.28 25.62
N PRO A 290 15.24 -6.48 25.90
CA PRO A 290 14.19 -6.89 26.82
C PRO A 290 13.20 -7.86 26.18
N ASP A 291 12.71 -8.79 26.99
CA ASP A 291 11.54 -9.59 26.63
C ASP A 291 10.32 -8.69 26.41
N ARG A 292 9.58 -8.93 25.33
CA ARG A 292 8.33 -8.25 25.03
C ARG A 292 7.38 -9.13 24.23
N LEU A 293 6.13 -8.70 24.19
CA LEU A 293 5.07 -9.33 23.42
C LEU A 293 4.81 -8.56 22.12
N PHE A 294 4.49 -9.29 21.08
CA PHE A 294 4.08 -8.76 19.78
C PHE A 294 2.64 -9.16 19.53
N PHE A 295 1.84 -8.20 19.11
CA PHE A 295 0.43 -8.38 18.80
C PHE A 295 0.22 -8.24 17.30
N HIS A 296 -0.57 -9.14 16.73
CA HIS A 296 -0.96 -9.07 15.33
C HIS A 296 -2.47 -9.12 15.22
N HIS A 297 -3.07 -8.12 14.60
CA HIS A 297 -4.52 -7.99 14.51
C HIS A 297 -4.98 -7.90 13.05
N TRP A 298 -5.99 -8.69 12.66
CA TRP A 298 -6.68 -8.50 11.39
C TRP A 298 -8.06 -9.14 11.34
N GLY A 299 -9.10 -8.33 11.11
CA GLY A 299 -10.48 -8.79 10.96
C GLY A 299 -10.99 -9.50 12.23
N ASN A 300 -10.92 -8.82 13.37
CA ASN A 300 -11.32 -9.33 14.70
C ASN A 300 -10.59 -10.59 15.16
N ARG A 301 -9.39 -10.83 14.63
CA ARG A 301 -8.51 -11.91 15.06
C ARG A 301 -7.24 -11.27 15.57
N THR A 302 -6.85 -11.60 16.79
CA THR A 302 -5.61 -11.12 17.42
C THR A 302 -4.78 -12.31 17.90
N SER A 303 -3.51 -12.37 17.49
CA SER A 303 -2.53 -13.30 18.06
C SER A 303 -1.50 -12.57 18.91
N VAL A 304 -0.90 -13.28 19.86
CA VAL A 304 0.14 -12.78 20.76
C VAL A 304 1.38 -13.65 20.63
N ARG A 305 2.55 -13.02 20.43
CA ARG A 305 3.83 -13.70 20.24
C ARG A 305 4.84 -13.19 21.27
N SER A 306 5.37 -14.09 22.09
CA SER A 306 6.60 -13.87 22.88
C SER A 306 7.81 -14.41 22.12
N GLN A 307 9.03 -14.42 22.68
CA GLN A 307 10.18 -15.07 22.02
C GLN A 307 9.96 -16.58 21.78
N GLN A 308 9.39 -17.29 22.76
CA GLN A 308 9.19 -18.75 22.69
C GLN A 308 7.79 -19.15 22.21
N PHE A 309 6.74 -18.51 22.70
CA PHE A 309 5.35 -18.95 22.47
C PHE A 309 4.58 -18.04 21.53
N LEU A 310 3.62 -18.62 20.80
CA LEU A 310 2.55 -17.91 20.09
C LEU A 310 1.21 -18.41 20.61
N MET A 311 0.32 -17.49 20.99
CA MET A 311 -1.10 -17.76 21.20
C MET A 311 -1.89 -17.23 20.01
N ASP A 312 -2.64 -18.11 19.35
CA ASP A 312 -3.41 -17.73 18.16
C ASP A 312 -4.76 -17.07 18.52
N HIS A 313 -5.49 -16.62 17.50
CA HIS A 313 -6.75 -15.91 17.70
C HIS A 313 -7.85 -16.76 18.37
N GLN A 314 -7.71 -18.09 18.37
CA GLN A 314 -8.64 -19.04 19.00
C GLN A 314 -8.21 -19.40 20.43
N GLY A 315 -7.11 -18.85 20.92
CA GLY A 315 -6.58 -19.14 22.26
C GLY A 315 -5.70 -20.39 22.34
N ARG A 316 -5.33 -21.00 21.20
CA ARG A 316 -4.42 -22.15 21.17
C ARG A 316 -2.98 -21.68 21.32
N LEU A 317 -2.17 -22.44 22.06
CA LEU A 317 -0.79 -22.07 22.39
C LEU A 317 0.19 -22.98 21.63
N PHE A 318 1.26 -22.42 21.07
CA PHE A 318 2.28 -23.14 20.32
C PHE A 318 3.69 -22.75 20.80
N ASP A 319 4.59 -23.72 20.97
CA ASP A 319 6.03 -23.49 21.21
C ASP A 319 6.73 -23.29 19.86
N MET A 320 7.01 -22.04 19.50
CA MET A 320 7.52 -21.67 18.18
C MET A 320 9.00 -22.01 17.96
N GLN A 321 9.73 -22.42 19.00
CA GLN A 321 11.08 -22.95 18.84
C GLN A 321 11.06 -24.41 18.42
N LYS A 322 10.05 -25.17 18.84
CA LYS A 322 9.89 -26.60 18.53
C LYS A 322 8.92 -26.87 17.39
N ASP A 323 7.91 -26.02 17.24
CA ASP A 323 6.79 -26.16 16.31
C ASP A 323 6.50 -24.84 15.58
N PRO A 324 7.41 -24.38 14.70
CA PRO A 324 7.20 -23.17 13.90
C PRO A 324 6.02 -23.30 12.91
N GLY A 325 5.56 -24.54 12.66
CA GLY A 325 4.40 -24.85 11.82
C GLY A 325 3.05 -24.77 12.55
N GLN A 326 3.03 -24.51 13.87
CA GLN A 326 1.82 -24.41 14.70
C GLN A 326 0.89 -25.64 14.55
N HIS A 327 1.45 -26.84 14.65
CA HIS A 327 0.74 -28.12 14.51
C HIS A 327 0.17 -28.64 15.83
N ILE A 328 0.81 -28.37 16.96
CA ILE A 328 0.50 -28.98 18.26
C ILE A 328 0.07 -27.87 19.24
N ASP A 329 -1.20 -27.87 19.60
CA ASP A 329 -1.71 -27.01 20.67
C ASP A 329 -1.28 -27.56 22.03
N ILE A 330 -0.49 -26.77 22.76
CA ILE A 330 0.05 -27.08 24.10
C ILE A 330 -0.62 -26.25 25.20
N SER A 331 -1.77 -25.61 24.92
CA SER A 331 -2.50 -24.79 25.90
C SER A 331 -2.87 -25.56 27.16
N ALA A 332 -3.26 -26.82 27.03
CA ALA A 332 -3.57 -27.71 28.16
C ALA A 332 -2.33 -28.12 28.96
N ASP A 333 -1.15 -28.14 28.33
CA ASP A 333 0.11 -28.53 28.97
C ASP A 333 0.73 -27.35 29.74
N LEU A 334 0.50 -26.11 29.29
CA LEU A 334 1.02 -24.87 29.89
C LEU A 334 -0.09 -23.84 30.15
N PRO A 335 -1.07 -24.14 31.03
CA PRO A 335 -2.22 -23.26 31.28
C PRO A 335 -1.81 -21.88 31.81
N ASP A 336 -0.82 -21.79 32.70
CA ASP A 336 -0.36 -20.50 33.24
C ASP A 336 0.20 -19.56 32.15
N VAL A 337 0.84 -20.12 31.12
CA VAL A 337 1.36 -19.34 29.99
C VAL A 337 0.21 -18.91 29.09
N ALA A 338 -0.74 -19.81 28.80
CA ALA A 338 -1.92 -19.51 28.00
C ALA A 338 -2.75 -18.40 28.65
N ASP A 339 -3.05 -18.50 29.95
CA ASP A 339 -3.84 -17.52 30.70
C ASP A 339 -3.14 -16.16 30.73
N LYS A 340 -1.81 -16.13 30.93
CA LYS A 340 -1.03 -14.89 30.86
C LYS A 340 -1.15 -14.23 29.50
N LEU A 341 -0.93 -14.97 28.40
CA LEU A 341 -1.01 -14.38 27.06
C LEU A 341 -2.44 -13.98 26.69
N MET A 342 -3.46 -14.67 27.20
CA MET A 342 -4.86 -14.26 27.05
C MET A 342 -5.15 -12.93 27.75
N LEU A 343 -4.68 -12.76 28.99
CA LEU A 343 -4.84 -11.48 29.69
C LEU A 343 -4.16 -10.33 28.94
N GLU A 344 -2.92 -10.55 28.47
CA GLU A 344 -2.17 -9.54 27.70
C GLU A 344 -2.87 -9.20 26.38
N LYS A 345 -3.48 -10.20 25.72
CA LYS A 345 -4.32 -9.99 24.53
C LYS A 345 -5.50 -9.09 24.86
N GLU A 346 -6.25 -9.39 25.92
CA GLU A 346 -7.44 -8.61 26.32
C GLU A 346 -7.06 -7.16 26.69
N VAL A 347 -5.94 -6.97 27.39
CA VAL A 347 -5.42 -5.64 27.72
C VAL A 347 -5.04 -4.88 26.46
N TRP A 348 -4.32 -5.50 25.53
CA TRP A 348 -3.95 -4.87 24.27
C TRP A 348 -5.18 -4.53 23.43
N GLU A 349 -6.16 -5.43 23.31
CA GLU A 349 -7.41 -5.18 22.59
C GLU A 349 -8.19 -4.01 23.21
N GLY A 350 -8.30 -3.98 24.54
CA GLY A 350 -9.01 -2.92 25.26
C GLY A 350 -8.32 -1.55 25.24
N THR A 351 -7.02 -1.49 24.94
CA THR A 351 -6.26 -0.23 24.92
C THR A 351 -5.93 0.26 23.51
N VAL A 352 -5.55 -0.65 22.61
CA VAL A 352 -5.12 -0.32 21.24
C VAL A 352 -6.29 -0.27 20.27
N LEU A 353 -7.20 -1.25 20.31
CA LEU A 353 -8.36 -1.23 19.40
C LEU A 353 -9.39 -0.17 19.81
N ALA A 354 -9.35 0.30 21.07
CA ALA A 354 -10.18 1.40 21.55
C ALA A 354 -9.84 2.76 20.91
N GLU A 355 -8.66 2.89 20.29
CA GLU A 355 -8.28 4.09 19.51
C GLU A 355 -8.95 4.13 18.13
N LEU A 356 -9.41 3.00 17.61
CA LEU A 356 -10.19 2.98 16.36
C LEU A 356 -11.58 3.55 16.59
N PRO A 357 -12.09 4.40 15.68
CA PRO A 357 -13.47 4.87 15.76
C PRO A 357 -14.43 3.70 15.54
N ALA A 358 -15.49 3.62 16.35
CA ALA A 358 -16.56 2.63 16.16
C ALA A 358 -17.20 2.70 14.76
N LYS A 359 -17.19 3.89 14.15
CA LYS A 359 -17.54 4.11 12.75
C LYS A 359 -16.65 5.21 12.19
N ASP A 360 -15.92 4.89 11.12
CA ASP A 360 -15.21 5.91 10.35
C ASP A 360 -16.20 6.56 9.36
N LEU A 361 -16.39 7.87 9.52
CA LEU A 361 -17.23 8.71 8.67
C LEU A 361 -16.42 9.81 7.98
N ARG A 362 -15.09 9.73 8.03
CA ARG A 362 -14.22 10.75 7.44
C ARG A 362 -14.48 10.83 5.94
N PRO A 363 -14.91 11.98 5.40
CA PRO A 363 -15.06 12.18 3.97
C PRO A 363 -13.70 12.15 3.27
N PHE A 364 -13.69 12.02 1.94
CA PHE A 364 -12.47 12.14 1.14
C PHE A 364 -12.11 13.62 0.95
N PRO A 365 -10.89 14.05 1.29
CA PRO A 365 -10.47 15.43 1.07
C PRO A 365 -10.51 15.83 -0.40
N LEU A 366 -10.90 17.08 -0.66
CA LEU A 366 -10.84 17.71 -1.96
C LEU A 366 -10.27 19.11 -1.83
N GLY A 367 -9.33 19.46 -2.70
CA GLY A 367 -8.86 20.84 -2.84
C GLY A 367 -8.14 21.35 -1.60
N HIS A 368 -7.11 20.65 -1.13
CA HIS A 368 -6.22 21.20 -0.12
C HIS A 368 -5.53 22.49 -0.64
N PRO A 369 -5.33 23.54 0.17
CA PRO A 369 -4.71 24.79 -0.30
C PRO A 369 -3.25 24.62 -0.74
N ASP A 370 -2.50 23.76 -0.06
CA ASP A 370 -1.07 23.53 -0.33
C ASP A 370 -0.79 22.52 -1.45
N PHE A 371 -1.82 22.02 -2.14
CA PHE A 371 -1.63 21.00 -3.17
C PHE A 371 -2.54 21.23 -4.37
N LYS A 372 -1.93 21.13 -5.56
CA LYS A 372 -2.57 21.53 -6.82
C LYS A 372 -3.63 20.54 -7.30
N PHE A 373 -3.38 19.24 -7.11
CA PHE A 373 -4.17 18.16 -7.69
C PHE A 373 -4.97 17.41 -6.61
N THR A 374 -6.19 17.01 -6.91
CA THR A 374 -6.94 16.05 -6.10
C THR A 374 -7.54 14.97 -7.00
N GLN A 375 -7.12 13.72 -6.77
CA GLN A 375 -7.73 12.55 -7.40
C GLN A 375 -8.95 12.08 -6.60
N ILE A 376 -10.08 11.89 -7.28
CA ILE A 376 -11.29 11.26 -6.75
C ILE A 376 -11.58 10.00 -7.58
N PRO A 377 -11.05 8.83 -7.16
CA PRO A 377 -11.08 7.63 -8.00
C PRO A 377 -12.36 6.81 -7.80
N ALA A 378 -12.67 5.96 -8.79
CA ALA A 378 -13.81 5.05 -8.74
C ALA A 378 -13.75 4.09 -7.53
N ARG A 379 -12.56 3.68 -7.08
CA ARG A 379 -12.38 2.79 -5.91
C ARG A 379 -13.00 3.35 -4.62
N ASP A 380 -13.09 4.67 -4.52
CA ASP A 380 -13.56 5.40 -3.34
C ASP A 380 -15.04 5.82 -3.47
N GLY A 381 -15.62 5.65 -4.67
CA GLY A 381 -17.00 6.00 -4.95
C GLY A 381 -17.99 4.87 -4.73
N LEU A 382 -19.27 5.23 -4.78
CA LEU A 382 -20.41 4.32 -4.76
C LEU A 382 -21.22 4.48 -6.05
N GLY A 383 -21.45 3.38 -6.76
CA GLY A 383 -22.36 3.35 -7.92
C GLY A 383 -23.82 3.18 -7.46
N HIS A 384 -24.74 3.86 -8.14
CA HIS A 384 -26.18 3.80 -7.90
C HIS A 384 -26.93 3.43 -9.17
N GLY A 385 -28.11 2.83 -9.00
CA GLY A 385 -28.90 2.32 -10.12
C GLY A 385 -28.23 1.10 -10.75
N ASN A 386 -27.98 1.15 -12.05
CA ASN A 386 -27.34 0.05 -12.80
C ASN A 386 -25.81 0.13 -12.79
N VAL A 387 -25.22 1.22 -12.30
CA VAL A 387 -23.75 1.38 -12.27
C VAL A 387 -23.15 0.33 -11.35
N VAL A 388 -22.25 -0.48 -11.91
CA VAL A 388 -21.52 -1.49 -11.15
C VAL A 388 -20.03 -1.29 -11.29
N ARG A 389 -19.31 -1.84 -10.32
CA ARG A 389 -17.86 -1.89 -10.33
C ARG A 389 -17.39 -3.07 -11.20
N SER A 390 -16.32 -2.90 -11.97
CA SER A 390 -15.76 -3.95 -12.84
C SER A 390 -15.24 -5.17 -12.10
N ASN A 391 -15.05 -5.08 -10.79
CA ASN A 391 -14.72 -6.21 -9.92
C ASN A 391 -15.23 -5.94 -8.49
N ARG A 392 -15.35 -6.98 -7.67
CA ARG A 392 -15.73 -6.83 -6.25
C ARG A 392 -14.66 -6.15 -5.41
N TYR A 393 -13.39 -6.27 -5.80
CA TYR A 393 -12.30 -5.61 -5.10
C TYR A 393 -12.18 -4.16 -5.60
N PRO A 394 -12.23 -3.15 -4.70
CA PRO A 394 -12.25 -1.75 -5.11
C PRO A 394 -10.91 -1.28 -5.71
N ASN A 395 -9.79 -1.78 -5.19
CA ASN A 395 -8.46 -1.38 -5.65
C ASN A 395 -8.28 -1.68 -7.15
N CYS A 396 -7.93 -0.66 -7.91
CA CYS A 396 -7.79 -0.68 -9.37
C CYS A 396 -9.04 -1.05 -10.19
N SER A 397 -10.23 -1.09 -9.59
CA SER A 397 -11.49 -1.20 -10.34
C SER A 397 -11.92 0.12 -10.99
N TYR A 398 -12.90 0.04 -11.88
CA TYR A 398 -13.58 1.18 -12.51
C TYR A 398 -15.10 0.96 -12.47
N PHE A 399 -15.88 2.02 -12.67
CA PHE A 399 -17.34 1.91 -12.80
C PHE A 399 -17.74 1.70 -14.26
N THR A 400 -18.74 0.86 -14.48
CA THR A 400 -19.27 0.47 -15.80
C THR A 400 -20.79 0.26 -15.71
N ASN A 401 -21.42 -0.13 -16.82
CA ASN A 401 -22.84 -0.42 -16.92
C ASN A 401 -23.75 0.78 -16.56
N TRP A 402 -23.32 1.97 -16.96
CA TRP A 402 -24.09 3.19 -16.76
C TRP A 402 -25.13 3.34 -17.88
N THR A 403 -26.35 2.84 -17.67
CA THR A 403 -27.34 2.58 -18.74
C THR A 403 -28.64 3.37 -18.61
N SER A 404 -28.83 4.13 -17.53
CA SER A 404 -30.01 4.98 -17.29
C SER A 404 -29.62 6.42 -16.95
N VAL A 405 -30.52 7.38 -17.24
CA VAL A 405 -30.37 8.78 -16.79
C VAL A 405 -30.58 8.94 -15.28
N ASP A 406 -31.14 7.94 -14.61
CA ASP A 406 -31.29 7.91 -13.15
C ASP A 406 -30.03 7.39 -12.43
N ASP A 407 -29.12 6.76 -13.17
CA ASP A 407 -27.88 6.20 -12.65
C ASP A 407 -26.87 7.30 -12.28
N SER A 408 -26.09 7.07 -11.23
CA SER A 408 -25.08 8.02 -10.76
C SER A 408 -23.93 7.35 -10.02
N ILE A 409 -22.84 8.08 -9.85
CA ILE A 409 -21.71 7.73 -8.97
C ILE A 409 -21.56 8.84 -7.94
N THR A 410 -21.33 8.47 -6.68
CA THR A 410 -21.19 9.45 -5.59
C THR A 410 -19.96 9.23 -4.73
N TRP A 411 -19.42 10.31 -4.20
CA TRP A 411 -18.36 10.32 -3.19
C TRP A 411 -18.75 11.27 -2.05
N GLU A 412 -18.52 10.85 -0.81
CA GLU A 412 -18.59 11.75 0.35
C GLU A 412 -17.27 12.51 0.42
N VAL A 413 -17.30 13.83 0.24
CA VAL A 413 -16.11 14.67 0.14
C VAL A 413 -16.14 15.86 1.10
N GLU A 414 -14.97 16.31 1.50
CA GLU A 414 -14.76 17.56 2.22
C GLU A 414 -13.88 18.47 1.38
N VAL A 415 -14.45 19.58 0.91
CA VAL A 415 -13.67 20.63 0.24
C VAL A 415 -12.93 21.40 1.34
N LEU A 416 -11.63 21.17 1.45
CA LEU A 416 -10.81 21.73 2.53
C LEU A 416 -10.58 23.23 2.37
N GLU A 417 -10.46 23.69 1.14
CA GLU A 417 -10.42 25.12 0.81
C GLU A 417 -11.22 25.36 -0.48
N GLY A 418 -12.15 26.31 -0.42
CA GLY A 418 -13.01 26.63 -1.56
C GLY A 418 -12.24 27.22 -2.74
N GLY A 419 -12.87 27.28 -3.90
CA GLY A 419 -12.29 27.90 -5.09
C GLY A 419 -12.74 27.26 -6.40
N ASP A 420 -12.11 27.70 -7.48
CA ASP A 420 -12.36 27.17 -8.82
C ASP A 420 -11.40 26.04 -9.13
N PHE A 421 -11.94 24.95 -9.67
CA PHE A 421 -11.20 23.76 -10.04
C PHE A 421 -11.47 23.41 -11.48
N ASP A 422 -10.40 23.22 -12.24
CA ASP A 422 -10.47 22.62 -13.55
C ASP A 422 -10.62 21.10 -13.40
N VAL A 423 -11.63 20.51 -14.03
CA VAL A 423 -11.95 19.10 -13.81
C VAL A 423 -11.73 18.27 -15.08
N GLN A 424 -11.01 17.17 -14.89
CA GLN A 424 -10.84 16.13 -15.90
C GLN A 424 -11.50 14.83 -15.44
N LEU A 425 -12.17 14.15 -16.36
CA LEU A 425 -12.77 12.84 -16.15
C LEU A 425 -12.03 11.81 -16.99
N TYR A 426 -11.47 10.78 -16.35
CA TYR A 426 -10.82 9.67 -17.03
C TYR A 426 -11.87 8.60 -17.36
N TYR A 427 -12.10 8.39 -18.66
CA TYR A 427 -13.23 7.62 -19.16
C TYR A 427 -12.89 6.73 -20.36
N THR A 428 -13.79 5.79 -20.63
CA THR A 428 -13.92 5.13 -21.94
C THR A 428 -15.39 5.13 -22.35
N CYS A 429 -15.72 5.28 -23.62
CA CYS A 429 -17.10 5.16 -24.11
C CYS A 429 -17.15 4.66 -25.57
N PRO A 430 -18.22 3.96 -25.97
CA PRO A 430 -18.44 3.59 -27.37
C PRO A 430 -18.88 4.80 -28.21
N GLU A 431 -18.69 4.69 -29.53
CA GLU A 431 -19.10 5.71 -30.52
C GLU A 431 -20.57 6.14 -30.37
N THR A 432 -21.45 5.19 -30.03
CA THR A 432 -22.89 5.43 -29.85
C THR A 432 -23.22 6.32 -28.66
N SER A 433 -22.28 6.53 -27.73
CA SER A 433 -22.46 7.40 -26.56
C SER A 433 -22.08 8.85 -26.84
N VAL A 434 -21.43 9.16 -27.96
CA VAL A 434 -21.07 10.54 -28.34
C VAL A 434 -22.32 11.41 -28.42
N GLY A 435 -22.24 12.61 -27.84
CA GLY A 435 -23.35 13.54 -27.67
C GLY A 435 -24.25 13.27 -26.45
N SER A 436 -23.99 12.20 -25.69
CA SER A 436 -24.62 12.02 -24.36
C SER A 436 -24.10 13.07 -23.39
N THR A 437 -24.94 13.49 -22.44
CA THR A 437 -24.61 14.54 -21.47
C THR A 437 -24.74 14.04 -20.03
N PHE A 438 -23.96 14.65 -19.14
CA PHE A 438 -23.93 14.34 -17.72
C PHE A 438 -23.58 15.59 -16.91
N THR A 439 -23.79 15.49 -15.60
CA THR A 439 -23.55 16.58 -14.65
C THR A 439 -22.61 16.10 -13.55
N LEU A 440 -21.77 17.01 -13.08
CA LEU A 440 -21.02 16.88 -11.83
C LEU A 440 -21.52 17.95 -10.88
N THR A 441 -21.97 17.55 -9.68
CA THR A 441 -22.57 18.47 -8.71
C THR A 441 -21.99 18.31 -7.32
N PHE A 442 -21.90 19.44 -6.60
CA PHE A 442 -21.50 19.50 -5.20
C PHE A 442 -22.17 20.71 -4.52
N ASN A 443 -22.96 20.47 -3.49
CA ASN A 443 -23.61 21.50 -2.66
C ASN A 443 -24.31 22.64 -3.46
N GLY A 444 -24.94 22.31 -4.59
CA GLY A 444 -25.66 23.28 -5.43
C GLY A 444 -24.83 23.88 -6.57
N ASN A 445 -23.50 23.76 -6.51
CA ASN A 445 -22.63 24.03 -7.66
C ASN A 445 -22.72 22.85 -8.64
N SER A 446 -22.72 23.15 -9.93
CA SER A 446 -22.88 22.15 -10.98
C SER A 446 -22.13 22.56 -12.24
N ILE A 447 -21.55 21.57 -12.91
CA ILE A 447 -21.11 21.66 -14.29
C ILE A 447 -21.80 20.58 -15.12
N GLU A 448 -22.04 20.87 -16.38
CA GLU A 448 -22.60 19.95 -17.35
C GLU A 448 -21.62 19.78 -18.50
N ALA A 449 -21.41 18.54 -18.91
CA ALA A 449 -20.52 18.20 -20.01
C ALA A 449 -21.18 17.21 -20.96
N ALA A 450 -20.70 17.22 -22.20
CA ALA A 450 -21.08 16.28 -23.25
C ALA A 450 -19.88 15.41 -23.61
N ILE A 451 -20.13 14.15 -23.92
CA ILE A 451 -19.10 13.28 -24.49
C ILE A 451 -18.90 13.66 -25.95
N ASN A 452 -17.74 14.24 -26.28
CA ASN A 452 -17.46 14.78 -27.62
C ASN A 452 -16.61 13.84 -28.48
N GLU A 453 -15.87 12.93 -27.85
CA GLU A 453 -14.99 11.98 -28.52
C GLU A 453 -15.28 10.59 -27.99
N ALA A 454 -15.22 9.57 -28.85
CA ALA A 454 -15.33 8.19 -28.43
C ALA A 454 -13.95 7.63 -28.10
N HIS A 455 -13.89 6.78 -27.08
CA HIS A 455 -12.68 6.04 -26.76
C HIS A 455 -13.08 4.71 -26.11
N ASN A 456 -13.14 3.64 -26.91
CA ASN A 456 -13.59 2.32 -26.44
C ASN A 456 -12.54 1.23 -26.67
N PRO A 457 -11.37 1.32 -26.02
CA PRO A 457 -10.36 0.27 -26.12
C PRO A 457 -10.89 -1.03 -25.51
N PRO A 458 -10.44 -2.19 -25.99
CA PRO A 458 -10.67 -3.45 -25.29
C PRO A 458 -9.99 -3.44 -23.92
N GLU A 459 -10.41 -4.36 -23.05
CA GLU A 459 -9.64 -4.65 -21.84
C GLU A 459 -8.24 -5.18 -22.20
N MET A 460 -7.26 -4.82 -21.39
CA MET A 460 -5.84 -5.17 -21.56
C MET A 460 -5.22 -5.70 -20.27
N GLY A 461 -3.99 -6.22 -20.39
CA GLY A 461 -3.19 -6.80 -19.31
C GLY A 461 -3.20 -8.34 -19.30
N MET A 462 -4.21 -8.97 -19.91
CA MET A 462 -4.31 -10.45 -19.99
C MET A 462 -3.17 -11.06 -20.81
N GLU A 463 -2.66 -10.32 -21.80
CA GLU A 463 -1.53 -10.72 -22.64
C GLU A 463 -0.22 -10.87 -21.85
N ASN A 464 -0.13 -10.21 -20.70
CA ASN A 464 1.04 -10.22 -19.83
C ASN A 464 0.87 -11.15 -18.61
N ASP A 465 -0.31 -11.72 -18.42
CA ASP A 465 -0.61 -12.62 -17.31
C ASP A 465 0.04 -13.99 -17.51
N ARG A 466 0.74 -14.46 -16.48
CA ARG A 466 1.26 -15.83 -16.44
C ARG A 466 0.21 -16.84 -15.99
N ILE A 467 -0.82 -16.37 -15.30
CA ILE A 467 -2.01 -17.13 -14.93
C ILE A 467 -3.26 -16.23 -14.99
N PRO A 468 -4.46 -16.79 -15.20
CA PRO A 468 -5.70 -16.03 -15.13
C PRO A 468 -5.87 -15.33 -13.77
N ARG A 469 -6.16 -14.03 -13.80
CA ARG A 469 -6.36 -13.21 -12.60
C ARG A 469 -7.82 -13.23 -12.11
N GLN A 470 -8.02 -12.81 -10.86
CA GLN A 470 -9.36 -12.60 -10.27
C GLN A 470 -9.71 -11.12 -10.13
N GLU A 471 -8.74 -10.24 -10.30
CA GLU A 471 -8.87 -8.79 -10.25
C GLU A 471 -9.40 -8.23 -11.57
N SER A 472 -9.77 -6.93 -11.59
CA SER A 472 -10.15 -6.26 -12.84
C SER A 472 -9.01 -6.33 -13.86
N TYR A 473 -9.35 -6.59 -15.14
CA TYR A 473 -8.52 -6.09 -16.24
C TYR A 473 -8.63 -4.56 -16.30
N VAL A 474 -7.69 -3.92 -16.99
CA VAL A 474 -7.70 -2.46 -17.15
C VAL A 474 -8.09 -2.10 -18.58
N LYS A 475 -8.51 -0.85 -18.79
CA LYS A 475 -8.70 -0.25 -20.11
C LYS A 475 -7.76 0.94 -20.22
N ASP A 476 -7.46 1.37 -21.44
CA ASP A 476 -6.81 2.66 -21.65
C ASP A 476 -7.83 3.77 -21.33
N PHE A 477 -7.68 4.43 -20.19
CA PHE A 477 -8.57 5.51 -19.77
C PHE A 477 -7.93 6.83 -20.13
N VAL A 478 -8.60 7.62 -20.97
CA VAL A 478 -8.11 8.92 -21.43
C VAL A 478 -8.80 10.06 -20.68
N PRO A 479 -8.13 11.21 -20.45
CA PRO A 479 -8.75 12.36 -19.82
C PRO A 479 -9.69 13.08 -20.79
N MET A 480 -10.89 13.43 -20.33
CA MET A 480 -11.77 14.41 -20.95
C MET A 480 -11.90 15.61 -20.03
N HIS A 481 -11.65 16.80 -20.58
CA HIS A 481 -11.90 18.06 -19.90
C HIS A 481 -13.41 18.30 -19.80
N ILE A 482 -13.95 18.39 -18.57
CA ILE A 482 -15.38 18.62 -18.35
C ILE A 482 -15.70 20.07 -17.95
N GLY A 483 -14.67 20.89 -17.73
CA GLY A 483 -14.76 22.32 -17.47
C GLY A 483 -14.52 22.72 -16.01
N PRO A 484 -14.42 24.04 -15.75
CA PRO A 484 -14.20 24.56 -14.41
C PRO A 484 -15.47 24.51 -13.55
N ILE A 485 -15.33 24.11 -12.29
CA ILE A 485 -16.40 24.16 -11.27
C ILE A 485 -15.92 24.96 -10.07
N HIS A 486 -16.80 25.85 -9.56
CA HIS A 486 -16.61 26.46 -8.26
C HIS A 486 -17.06 25.49 -7.17
N LEU A 487 -16.23 25.25 -6.16
CA LEU A 487 -16.58 24.43 -5.00
C LEU A 487 -16.45 25.26 -3.72
N ASP A 488 -17.55 25.37 -2.99
CA ASP A 488 -17.55 25.97 -1.66
C ASP A 488 -16.86 25.06 -0.64
N LYS A 489 -16.15 25.66 0.32
CA LYS A 489 -15.55 24.94 1.45
C LYS A 489 -16.62 24.20 2.26
N GLY A 490 -16.35 22.96 2.64
CA GLY A 490 -17.18 22.17 3.56
C GLY A 490 -17.47 20.76 3.09
N ASN A 491 -18.30 20.07 3.87
CA ASN A 491 -18.70 18.69 3.61
C ASN A 491 -19.85 18.63 2.62
N GLY A 492 -19.86 17.60 1.79
CA GLY A 492 -20.97 17.34 0.88
C GLY A 492 -20.78 16.07 0.08
N LYS A 493 -21.79 15.79 -0.74
CA LYS A 493 -21.77 14.66 -1.67
C LYS A 493 -21.44 15.16 -3.06
N LEU A 494 -20.31 14.70 -3.60
CA LEU A 494 -19.98 14.88 -5.00
C LEU A 494 -20.78 13.85 -5.81
N VAL A 495 -21.58 14.30 -6.78
CA VAL A 495 -22.45 13.43 -7.58
C VAL A 495 -22.15 13.62 -9.06
N LEU A 496 -21.76 12.52 -9.71
CA LEU A 496 -21.63 12.43 -11.16
C LEU A 496 -22.86 11.68 -11.70
N LYS A 497 -23.73 12.35 -12.47
CA LYS A 497 -25.04 11.83 -12.89
C LYS A 497 -25.32 12.02 -14.37
N ALA A 498 -25.88 11.00 -15.02
CA ALA A 498 -26.31 11.06 -16.41
C ALA A 498 -27.47 12.06 -16.58
N LYS A 499 -27.49 12.79 -17.70
CA LYS A 499 -28.56 13.74 -18.02
C LYS A 499 -29.29 13.36 -19.30
N ASP A 500 -28.56 12.98 -20.33
CA ASP A 500 -29.11 12.50 -21.61
C ASP A 500 -28.24 11.38 -22.17
N LEU A 501 -28.87 10.32 -22.69
CA LEU A 501 -28.20 9.15 -23.24
C LEU A 501 -28.53 8.99 -24.72
N LYS A 502 -27.51 9.00 -25.58
CA LYS A 502 -27.66 8.73 -27.02
C LYS A 502 -27.51 7.24 -27.37
N GLY A 503 -26.72 6.52 -26.56
CA GLY A 503 -26.44 5.10 -26.73
C GLY A 503 -27.05 4.23 -25.63
N ALA A 504 -26.71 2.94 -25.64
CA ALA A 504 -27.14 1.98 -24.63
C ALA A 504 -26.44 2.17 -23.27
N GLN A 505 -25.31 2.87 -23.24
CA GLN A 505 -24.55 3.20 -22.03
C GLN A 505 -23.95 4.60 -22.15
N LEU A 506 -23.59 5.22 -21.02
CA LEU A 506 -22.91 6.52 -20.99
C LEU A 506 -21.41 6.36 -21.24
N MET A 507 -20.71 5.76 -20.29
CA MET A 507 -19.25 5.58 -20.28
C MET A 507 -18.82 4.66 -19.13
N ASP A 508 -17.58 4.20 -19.16
CA ASP A 508 -16.88 3.70 -17.97
C ASP A 508 -16.09 4.84 -17.32
N VAL A 509 -15.99 4.82 -15.99
CA VAL A 509 -15.36 5.89 -15.19
C VAL A 509 -14.23 5.33 -14.33
N ARG A 510 -13.01 5.87 -14.50
CA ARG A 510 -11.84 5.51 -13.69
C ARG A 510 -11.62 6.47 -12.52
N LEU A 511 -11.55 7.76 -12.78
CA LEU A 511 -11.35 8.79 -11.76
C LEU A 511 -11.75 10.18 -12.26
N LEU A 512 -12.01 11.08 -11.33
CA LEU A 512 -12.03 12.53 -11.55
C LEU A 512 -10.72 13.11 -11.03
N MET A 513 -10.13 14.04 -11.78
CA MET A 513 -8.98 14.84 -11.37
C MET A 513 -9.41 16.29 -11.26
N PHE A 514 -9.22 16.88 -10.08
CA PHE A 514 -9.44 18.30 -9.83
C PHE A 514 -8.09 19.02 -9.77
N GLU A 515 -7.91 20.01 -10.62
CA GLU A 515 -6.76 20.90 -10.63
C GLU A 515 -7.20 22.28 -10.15
N ARG A 516 -6.65 22.76 -9.02
CA ARG A 516 -6.97 24.09 -8.51
C ARG A 516 -6.53 25.16 -9.51
N VAL A 517 -7.46 26.01 -9.92
CA VAL A 517 -7.16 27.19 -10.74
C VAL A 517 -6.56 28.24 -9.80
N SER A 518 -5.34 28.69 -10.09
CA SER A 518 -4.73 29.79 -9.32
C SER A 518 -5.54 31.07 -9.52
N PRO A 519 -5.78 31.89 -8.49
CA PRO A 519 -6.39 33.21 -8.68
C PRO A 519 -5.56 33.99 -9.70
N THR A 520 -6.24 34.55 -10.71
CA THR A 520 -5.61 35.40 -11.73
C THR A 520 -5.26 36.77 -11.19
#